data_AF-A0A2V2ZQI5-F1
#
_entry.id   AF-A0A2V2ZQI5-F1
#
_cell.length_a   1.000
_cell.length_b   1.000
_cell.length_c   1.000
_cell.angle_alpha   90.00
_cell.angle_beta   90.00
_cell.angle_gamma   90.00
#
_symmetry.space_group_name_H-M   'P 1'
#
loop_
_entity.id
_entity.type
_entity.pdbx_description
1 polymer ?
#
loop_
_entity_poly.entity_id
_entity_poly.type
_entity_poly.pdbx_seq_one_letter_code
_entity_poly.pdbx_strand_id
1 'polypeptide(L)'
;MELPKHAVLLDDAKKWISNWQNTKIIDGTSIRAHLIPAKDVHDIFINDKGFERYRGYNAITDEGEFKFLLVGVDADNNDIVDYDKGYYVYDMTTPCPSVCSTAKWWNL
;
A
#
# COMPACT_ATOMS: atom_id res chain seq x y z
N MET A 1 -15.45 -13.53 -5.93
CA MET A 1 -14.17 -13.79 -6.62
C MET A 1 -13.10 -13.81 -5.54
N GLU A 2 -12.21 -14.79 -5.54
CA GLU A 2 -11.06 -14.79 -4.63
C GLU A 2 -10.00 -13.85 -5.20
N LEU A 3 -9.51 -12.93 -4.36
CA LEU A 3 -8.48 -11.98 -4.76
C LEU A 3 -7.09 -12.63 -4.68
N PRO A 4 -6.12 -12.23 -5.54
CA PRO A 4 -4.75 -12.70 -5.38
C PRO A 4 -4.15 -12.22 -4.06
N LYS A 5 -3.07 -12.87 -3.63
CA LYS A 5 -2.32 -12.48 -2.43
C LYS A 5 -2.02 -10.97 -2.45
N HIS A 6 -2.20 -10.31 -1.30
CA HIS A 6 -2.05 -8.86 -1.08
C HIS A 6 -3.10 -7.96 -1.73
N ALA A 7 -3.92 -8.43 -2.66
CA ALA A 7 -4.98 -7.58 -3.21
C ALA A 7 -6.08 -7.36 -2.16
N VAL A 8 -6.50 -6.11 -2.04
CA VAL A 8 -7.61 -5.68 -1.18
C VAL A 8 -8.86 -5.47 -2.01
N LEU A 9 -10.06 -5.47 -1.42
CA LEU A 9 -11.27 -5.10 -2.16
C LEU A 9 -11.21 -3.62 -2.56
N LEU A 10 -11.72 -3.30 -3.75
CA LEU A 10 -11.65 -1.93 -4.27
C LEU A 10 -12.39 -0.93 -3.38
N ASP A 11 -13.56 -1.31 -2.87
CA ASP A 11 -14.36 -0.44 -2.01
C ASP A 11 -13.70 -0.23 -0.64
N ASP A 12 -13.05 -1.27 -0.10
CA ASP A 12 -12.25 -1.16 1.12
C ASP A 12 -11.06 -0.22 0.91
N ALA A 13 -10.30 -0.39 -0.19
CA ALA A 13 -9.19 0.50 -0.52
C ALA A 13 -9.62 1.97 -0.57
N LYS A 14 -10.72 2.27 -1.27
CA LYS A 14 -11.29 3.62 -1.35
C LYS A 14 -11.69 4.14 0.04
N LYS A 15 -12.37 3.31 0.82
CA LYS A 15 -12.81 3.66 2.17
C LYS A 15 -11.61 3.97 3.06
N TRP A 16 -10.58 3.13 3.05
CA TRP A 16 -9.41 3.30 3.91
C TRP A 16 -8.56 4.52 3.52
N ILE A 17 -8.43 4.82 2.23
CA ILE A 17 -7.80 6.06 1.76
C ILE A 17 -8.62 7.28 2.22
N SER A 18 -9.95 7.22 2.12
CA SER A 18 -10.82 8.28 2.63
C SER A 18 -10.67 8.47 4.14
N ASN A 19 -10.58 7.38 4.92
CA ASN A 19 -10.32 7.44 6.36
C ASN A 19 -9.00 8.18 6.66
N TRP A 20 -7.92 7.84 5.93
CA TRP A 20 -6.65 8.55 6.01
C TRP A 20 -6.80 10.05 5.73
N GLN A 21 -7.43 10.41 4.61
CA GLN A 21 -7.60 11.80 4.17
C GLN A 21 -8.43 12.65 5.16
N ASN A 22 -9.38 12.02 5.85
CA ASN A 22 -10.24 12.70 6.83
C ASN A 22 -9.67 12.71 8.24
N THR A 23 -8.54 12.03 8.48
CA THR A 23 -7.89 12.02 9.80
C THR A 23 -7.21 13.35 10.04
N LYS A 24 -7.72 14.11 11.02
CA LYS A 24 -7.29 15.50 11.29
C LYS A 24 -6.02 15.60 12.15
N ILE A 25 -5.63 14.52 12.82
CA ILE A 25 -4.45 14.49 13.69
C ILE A 25 -3.69 13.21 13.38
N ILE A 26 -2.62 13.34 12.60
CA ILE A 26 -1.62 12.30 12.40
C ILE A 26 -0.34 12.89 12.95
N ASP A 27 0.12 12.40 14.10
CA ASP A 27 1.42 12.79 14.62
C ASP A 27 2.53 11.97 13.96
N GLY A 28 3.75 12.51 13.92
CA GLY A 28 4.93 11.81 13.38
C GLY A 28 5.37 10.57 14.20
N THR A 29 4.56 10.16 15.17
CA THR A 29 4.76 8.93 15.95
C THR A 29 3.78 7.82 15.58
N SER A 30 2.65 8.17 14.97
CA SER A 30 1.57 7.27 14.57
C SER A 30 1.95 6.40 13.37
N ILE A 31 2.56 7.00 12.34
CA ILE A 31 3.26 6.28 11.26
C ILE A 31 4.65 6.86 11.10
N ARG A 32 5.67 5.99 11.15
CA ARG A 32 7.07 6.37 10.87
C ARG A 32 7.64 5.73 9.62
N ALA A 33 7.26 4.49 9.33
CA ALA A 33 7.71 3.75 8.15
C ALA A 33 6.80 2.53 7.93
N HIS A 34 6.70 2.11 6.68
CA HIS A 34 6.14 0.81 6.28
C HIS A 34 7.26 -0.08 5.78
N LEU A 35 7.28 -1.34 6.22
CA LEU A 35 8.16 -2.36 5.64
C LEU A 35 7.49 -2.92 4.39
N ILE A 36 8.14 -2.74 3.24
CA ILE A 36 7.68 -3.26 1.95
C ILE A 36 8.67 -4.36 1.52
N PRO A 37 8.24 -5.64 1.43
CA PRO A 37 9.11 -6.70 0.95
C PRO A 37 9.46 -6.52 -0.52
N ALA A 38 10.75 -6.43 -0.84
CA ALA A 38 11.22 -6.24 -2.23
C ALA A 38 10.74 -7.34 -3.18
N LYS A 39 10.63 -8.59 -2.69
CA LYS A 39 10.13 -9.72 -3.46
C LYS A 39 8.68 -9.53 -3.89
N ASP A 40 7.80 -9.09 -2.98
CA ASP A 40 6.39 -8.90 -3.29
C ASP A 40 6.22 -7.76 -4.32
N VAL A 41 7.02 -6.68 -4.21
CA VAL A 41 7.03 -5.61 -5.22
C VAL A 41 7.46 -6.15 -6.59
N HIS A 42 8.57 -6.89 -6.64
CA HIS A 42 9.09 -7.42 -7.90
C HIS A 42 8.15 -8.43 -8.54
N ASP A 43 7.57 -9.35 -7.76
CA ASP A 43 6.69 -10.37 -8.31
C ASP A 43 5.38 -9.78 -8.86
N ILE A 44 4.75 -8.88 -8.11
CA ILE A 44 3.45 -8.30 -8.49
C ILE A 44 3.64 -7.25 -9.59
N PHE A 45 4.51 -6.27 -9.37
CA PHE A 45 4.55 -5.09 -10.25
C PHE A 45 5.45 -5.32 -11.46
N ILE A 46 6.57 -6.04 -11.32
CA ILE A 46 7.52 -6.23 -12.42
C ILE A 46 7.20 -7.50 -13.20
N ASN A 47 7.10 -8.65 -12.53
CA ASN A 47 6.98 -9.94 -13.22
C ASN A 47 5.57 -10.24 -13.72
N ASP A 48 4.53 -10.01 -12.91
CA ASP A 48 3.15 -10.33 -13.30
C ASP A 48 2.54 -9.26 -14.22
N LYS A 49 2.69 -7.98 -13.85
CA LYS A 49 2.01 -6.88 -14.56
C LYS A 49 2.88 -6.06 -15.51
N GLY A 50 4.21 -6.07 -15.32
CA GLY A 50 5.13 -5.26 -16.14
C GLY A 50 4.97 -3.75 -15.96
N PHE A 51 4.55 -3.30 -14.78
CA PHE A 51 4.43 -1.88 -14.47
C PHE A 51 5.81 -1.22 -14.32
N GLU A 52 6.06 -0.16 -15.08
CA GLU A 52 7.30 0.63 -14.97
C GLU A 52 7.28 1.60 -13.78
N ARG A 53 6.08 1.98 -13.32
CA ARG A 53 5.84 2.93 -12.23
C ARG A 53 4.74 2.40 -11.33
N TYR A 54 4.80 2.80 -10.07
CA TYR A 54 3.78 2.49 -9.08
C TYR A 54 3.55 3.70 -8.18
N ARG A 55 2.35 3.79 -7.60
CA ARG A 55 1.96 4.85 -6.69
C ARG A 55 1.56 4.27 -5.36
N GLY A 56 2.05 4.89 -4.29
CA GLY A 56 1.72 4.53 -2.92
C GLY A 56 0.68 5.45 -2.31
N TYR A 57 -0.22 4.86 -1.54
CA TYR A 57 -1.30 5.54 -0.84
C TYR A 57 -1.27 5.17 0.64
N ASN A 58 -1.28 6.18 1.51
CA ASN A 58 -1.55 5.95 2.92
C ASN A 58 -3.05 5.68 3.10
N ALA A 59 -3.37 4.74 3.98
CA ALA A 59 -4.72 4.29 4.24
C ALA A 59 -4.89 3.90 5.72
N ILE A 60 -6.11 3.96 6.23
CA ILE A 60 -6.47 3.53 7.59
C ILE A 60 -7.69 2.63 7.52
N THR A 61 -7.58 1.40 8.02
CA THR A 61 -8.74 0.49 8.09
C THR A 61 -9.79 1.01 9.04
N ASP A 62 -10.98 0.40 9.05
CA ASP A 62 -12.04 0.80 9.97
C ASP A 62 -11.69 0.54 11.45
N GLU A 63 -10.78 -0.40 11.69
CA GLU A 63 -10.22 -0.75 13.00
C GLU A 63 -9.09 0.20 13.43
N GLY A 64 -8.72 1.17 12.58
CA GLY A 64 -7.65 2.12 12.85
C GLY A 64 -6.25 1.61 12.50
N GLU A 65 -6.12 0.50 11.76
CA GLU A 65 -4.82 0.01 11.32
C GLU A 65 -4.27 0.85 10.17
N PHE A 66 -3.04 1.32 10.30
CA PHE A 66 -2.34 2.03 9.23
C PHE A 66 -1.87 1.07 8.14
N LYS A 67 -2.18 1.41 6.89
CA LYS A 67 -1.84 0.64 5.68
C LYS A 67 -1.12 1.51 4.65
N PHE A 68 -0.39 0.85 3.77
CA PHE A 68 0.27 1.44 2.61
C PHE A 68 -0.08 0.63 1.38
N LEU A 69 -0.98 1.19 0.58
CA LEU A 69 -1.53 0.56 -0.60
C LEU A 69 -0.69 0.94 -1.82
N LEU A 70 -0.51 0.02 -2.77
CA LEU A 70 0.18 0.23 -4.04
C LEU A 70 -0.73 -0.06 -5.23
N VAL A 71 -0.56 0.72 -6.30
CA VAL A 71 -1.16 0.50 -7.63
C VAL A 71 -0.11 0.72 -8.72
N GLY A 72 -0.30 0.07 -9.87
CA GLY A 72 0.47 0.38 -11.08
C GLY A 72 0.11 1.74 -11.65
N VAL A 73 1.05 2.38 -12.36
CA VAL A 73 0.85 3.69 -13.00
C VAL A 73 1.21 3.58 -14.48
N ASP A 74 0.35 4.10 -15.34
CA ASP A 74 0.57 4.10 -16.79
C ASP A 74 1.56 5.18 -17.26
N ALA A 75 1.84 5.20 -18.57
CA ALA A 75 2.74 6.16 -19.20
C ALA A 75 2.24 7.62 -19.09
N ASP A 76 0.92 7.80 -19.00
CA ASP A 76 0.23 9.09 -18.87
C ASP A 76 0.08 9.54 -17.40
N ASN A 77 0.66 8.79 -16.47
CA ASN A 77 0.64 9.04 -15.02
C ASN A 77 -0.73 8.83 -14.34
N ASN A 78 -1.62 8.03 -14.94
CA ASN A 78 -2.85 7.58 -14.31
C ASN A 78 -2.65 6.27 -13.54
N ASP A 79 -3.46 6.06 -12.51
CA ASP A 79 -3.49 4.78 -11.80
C ASP A 79 -4.16 3.70 -12.65
N ILE A 80 -3.57 2.51 -12.68
CA ILE A 80 -4.12 1.34 -13.36
C ILE A 80 -4.86 0.49 -12.33
N VAL A 81 -6.18 0.67 -12.26
CA VAL A 81 -7.07 -0.10 -11.35
C VAL A 81 -8.30 -0.57 -12.13
N ASP A 82 -8.36 -1.88 -12.39
CA ASP A 82 -9.44 -2.55 -13.12
C ASP A 82 -9.45 -4.03 -12.70
N TYR A 83 -10.32 -4.39 -11.76
CA TYR A 83 -10.34 -5.70 -11.11
C TYR A 83 -10.80 -6.81 -12.07
N ASP A 84 -11.62 -6.46 -13.08
CA ASP A 84 -12.07 -7.41 -14.10
C ASP A 84 -10.92 -7.79 -15.06
N LYS A 85 -9.93 -6.89 -15.21
CA LYS A 85 -8.69 -7.15 -15.96
C LYS A 85 -7.52 -7.59 -15.09
N GLY A 86 -7.75 -7.82 -13.80
CA GLY A 86 -6.75 -8.28 -12.87
C GLY A 86 -5.74 -7.23 -12.42
N TYR A 87 -6.06 -5.94 -12.56
CA TYR A 87 -5.27 -4.82 -12.04
C TYR A 87 -5.85 -4.35 -10.71
N TYR A 88 -5.23 -4.79 -9.62
CA TYR A 88 -5.76 -4.63 -8.28
C TYR A 88 -5.06 -3.50 -7.50
N VAL A 89 -5.68 -3.11 -6.38
CA VAL A 89 -4.99 -2.37 -5.33
C VAL A 89 -4.39 -3.39 -4.36
N TYR A 90 -3.11 -3.21 -4.02
CA TYR A 90 -2.37 -4.14 -3.17
C TYR A 90 -2.00 -3.51 -1.83
N ASP A 91 -2.31 -4.19 -0.73
CA ASP A 91 -1.78 -3.86 0.59
C ASP A 91 -0.42 -4.54 0.78
N MET A 92 0.63 -3.72 0.80
CA MET A 92 2.00 -4.18 0.91
C MET A 92 2.52 -4.12 2.34
N THR A 93 1.65 -3.83 3.31
CA THR A 93 2.04 -3.77 4.71
C THR A 93 2.13 -5.17 5.29
N THR A 94 3.35 -5.60 5.57
CA THR A 94 3.57 -6.76 6.43
C THR A 94 3.45 -6.32 7.89
N PRO A 95 2.75 -7.08 8.76
CA PRO A 95 2.72 -6.80 10.20
C PRO A 95 4.14 -6.76 10.75
N CYS A 96 4.59 -5.60 11.21
CA CYS A 96 5.91 -5.41 11.80
C CYS A 96 5.72 -4.97 13.25
N PRO A 97 5.95 -5.84 14.27
CA PRO A 97 5.77 -5.43 15.65
C PRO A 97 6.88 -4.44 16.05
N SER A 98 6.45 -3.27 16.52
CA SER A 98 7.25 -2.20 17.15
C SER A 98 8.48 -1.73 16.35
N VAL A 99 8.23 -0.87 15.36
CA VAL A 99 9.18 -0.12 14.50
C VAL A 99 10.14 -0.97 13.66
N CYS A 100 9.99 -0.83 12.34
CA CYS A 100 10.68 -1.52 11.23
C CYS A 100 12.21 -1.73 11.31
N SER A 101 12.89 -1.23 12.34
CA SER A 101 14.30 -1.51 12.60
C SER A 101 14.66 -1.22 14.06
N THR A 102 15.49 -2.08 14.65
CA THR A 102 16.19 -1.83 15.92
C THR A 102 17.27 -0.74 15.76
N ALA A 103 17.83 -0.59 14.56
CA ALA A 103 18.77 0.45 14.19
C ALA A 103 18.06 1.52 13.32
N LYS A 104 17.77 2.67 13.91
CA LYS A 104 17.09 3.78 13.25
C LYS A 104 18.13 4.64 12.52
N TRP A 105 18.06 4.70 11.18
CA TRP A 105 19.05 5.43 10.38
C TRP A 105 19.14 6.92 10.70
N TRP A 106 18.06 7.51 11.21
CA TRP A 106 18.02 8.92 11.62
C TRP A 106 18.63 9.17 13.02
N ASN A 107 19.07 8.13 13.72
CA ASN A 107 19.81 8.21 14.98
C ASN A 107 21.31 7.89 14.82
N LEU A 108 21.78 7.72 13.57
CA LEU A 108 23.20 7.52 13.25
C LEU A 108 24.01 8.81 13.37
#